data_AF-A0A7K1VYJ9-F1
#
_entry.id   AF-A0A7K1VYJ9-F1
#
_cell.length_a   1.000
_cell.length_b   1.000
_cell.length_c   1.000
_cell.angle_alpha   90.00
_cell.angle_beta   90.00
_cell.angle_gamma   90.00
#
_symmetry.space_group_name_H-M   'P 1'
#
loop_
_entity.id
_entity.type
_entity.pdbx_description
1 polymer ?
#
loop_
_entity_poly.entity_id
_entity_poly.type
_entity_poly.pdbx_seq_one_letter_code
_entity_poly.pdbx_strand_id
1 'polypeptide(L)'
;MAEIIQRDGTWTFDGETVRIVPGGKAHPVRLALGELAVPVQALAGISFEPDRKGGRLRLRLRGGACPVLRAADGRLKDGADPYVLTVEKDRTGVAEYFVDEVRNALLIEQVPDGPVGRFLLPGPSLPVSGGGGDGTASFDGETVRLTWNWKAEEAKTASGPAALPLARIAGVRWLPAIGLENGYLRFEPVDGPVSAPPKYDPCSLELWGMSKKEYTAVVVAAAVLARLPQARTAVAATAGAPAPTKAPASAPAADDHDVTLRRLRELGELHRAGVLTDEEFSTAKQAILSRM
;
A
#
# COMPACT_ATOMS: atom_id res chain seq x y z
N MET A 1 10.76 14.75 23.99
CA MET A 1 10.98 15.05 22.56
C MET A 1 12.11 14.16 22.09
N ALA A 2 11.82 13.24 21.18
CA ALA A 2 12.78 12.27 20.67
C ALA A 2 13.18 12.62 19.24
N GLU A 3 14.42 12.35 18.87
CA GLU A 3 14.93 12.59 17.52
C GLU A 3 15.94 11.50 17.14
N ILE A 4 15.87 11.05 15.88
CA ILE A 4 16.86 10.17 15.28
C ILE A 4 17.19 10.64 13.86
N ILE A 5 18.48 10.89 13.62
CA ILE A 5 19.00 11.35 12.34
C ILE A 5 19.81 10.21 11.70
N GLN A 6 19.45 9.87 10.46
CA GLN A 6 20.10 8.85 9.64
C GLN A 6 20.36 9.39 8.23
N ARG A 7 21.17 8.67 7.44
CA ARG A 7 21.49 9.06 6.06
C ARG A 7 20.27 9.05 5.12
N ASP A 8 19.32 8.16 5.39
CA ASP A 8 18.11 7.98 4.60
C ASP A 8 16.90 8.73 5.17
N GLY A 9 17.00 9.37 6.34
CA GLY A 9 15.96 10.24 6.88
C GLY A 9 16.18 10.70 8.31
N THR A 10 15.40 11.69 8.72
CA THR A 10 15.33 12.18 10.10
C THR A 10 13.91 12.00 10.61
N TRP A 11 13.77 11.41 11.79
CA TRP A 11 12.48 11.28 12.48
C TRP A 11 12.52 12.09 13.77
N THR A 12 11.50 12.89 14.01
CA THR A 12 11.32 13.63 15.27
C THR A 12 9.95 13.32 15.86
N PHE A 13 9.86 13.32 17.19
CA PHE A 13 8.62 13.11 17.93
C PHE A 13 8.47 14.17 19.02
N ASP A 14 7.40 14.96 18.92
CA ASP A 14 7.09 16.08 19.81
C ASP A 14 6.12 15.71 20.95
N GLY A 15 5.62 14.47 20.98
CA GLY A 15 4.61 14.00 21.93
C GLY A 15 3.26 13.69 21.26
N GLU A 16 2.97 14.32 20.12
CA GLU A 16 1.71 14.18 19.40
C GLU A 16 1.89 13.71 17.95
N THR A 17 3.01 14.04 17.33
CA THR A 17 3.27 13.80 15.92
C THR A 17 4.68 13.27 15.70
N VAL A 18 4.79 12.16 14.97
CA VAL A 18 6.06 11.69 14.40
C VAL A 18 6.25 12.38 13.05
N ARG A 19 7.23 13.27 12.96
CA ARG A 19 7.62 13.92 11.70
C ARG A 19 8.73 13.13 11.03
N ILE A 20 8.53 12.77 9.77
CA ILE A 20 9.44 11.97 8.96
C ILE A 20 9.93 12.83 7.79
N VAL A 21 11.23 13.14 7.78
CA VAL A 21 11.87 13.89 6.70
C VAL A 21 12.79 12.94 5.93
N PRO A 22 12.59 12.74 4.61
CA PRO A 22 13.45 11.87 3.82
C PRO A 22 14.85 12.49 3.65
N GLY A 23 15.89 11.68 3.80
CA GLY A 23 17.27 12.09 3.56
C GLY A 23 17.61 12.08 2.06
N GLY A 24 18.72 12.71 1.66
CA GLY A 24 19.12 12.78 0.25
C GLY A 24 19.41 11.41 -0.41
N LYS A 25 19.62 10.36 0.39
CA LYS A 25 19.81 8.97 -0.09
C LYS A 25 18.56 8.10 0.04
N ALA A 26 17.42 8.68 0.42
CA ALA A 26 16.15 7.96 0.54
C ALA A 26 15.69 7.42 -0.82
N HIS A 27 14.84 6.39 -0.77
CA HIS A 27 14.25 5.83 -1.98
C HIS A 27 13.40 6.87 -2.73
N PRO A 28 13.33 6.82 -4.08
CA PRO A 28 12.54 7.79 -4.87
C PRO A 28 11.09 8.00 -4.41
N VAL A 29 10.43 6.96 -3.89
CA VAL A 29 9.08 7.07 -3.29
C VAL A 29 9.07 8.02 -2.11
N ARG A 30 10.01 7.85 -1.17
CA ARG A 30 10.13 8.69 0.03
C ARG A 30 10.46 10.14 -0.35
N LEU A 31 11.36 10.33 -1.33
CA LEU A 31 11.68 11.65 -1.87
C LEU A 31 10.45 12.32 -2.52
N ALA A 32 9.66 11.55 -3.28
CA ALA A 32 8.44 12.06 -3.93
C ALA A 32 7.32 12.38 -2.93
N LEU A 33 7.23 11.66 -1.82
CA LEU A 33 6.30 11.96 -0.73
C LEU A 33 6.71 13.21 0.06
N GLY A 34 8.02 13.48 0.15
CA GLY A 34 8.56 14.57 0.94
C GLY A 34 8.37 14.30 2.44
N GLU A 35 8.17 15.38 3.19
CA GLU A 35 7.96 15.32 4.62
C GLU A 35 6.57 14.78 4.98
N LEU A 36 6.50 13.91 5.98
CA LEU A 36 5.25 13.37 6.51
C LEU A 36 5.11 13.72 7.98
N ALA A 37 3.95 14.26 8.35
CA ALA A 37 3.53 14.43 9.74
C ALA A 37 2.54 13.31 10.09
N VAL A 38 2.94 12.41 10.99
CA VAL A 38 2.14 11.26 11.40
C VAL A 38 1.60 11.47 12.81
N PRO A 39 0.30 11.78 12.98
CA PRO A 39 -0.27 11.97 14.30
C PRO A 39 -0.34 10.64 15.05
N VAL A 40 -0.19 10.65 16.37
CA VAL A 40 -0.23 9.45 17.22
C VAL A 40 -1.52 8.64 17.03
N GLN A 41 -2.65 9.31 16.71
CA GLN A 41 -3.94 8.66 16.47
C GLN A 41 -3.96 7.78 15.22
N ALA A 42 -3.00 7.95 14.31
CA ALA A 42 -2.81 7.10 13.13
C ALA A 42 -1.92 5.88 13.39
N LEU A 43 -1.26 5.82 14.55
CA LEU A 43 -0.32 4.77 14.90
C LEU A 43 -1.03 3.59 15.56
N ALA A 44 -0.67 2.39 15.14
CA ALA A 44 -0.97 1.15 15.84
C ALA A 44 0.24 0.65 16.65
N GLY A 45 1.41 1.28 16.51
CA GLY A 45 2.60 0.97 17.30
C GLY A 45 3.90 1.36 16.62
N ILE A 46 5.00 1.04 17.30
CA ILE A 46 6.36 1.24 16.82
C ILE A 46 7.26 0.12 17.37
N SER A 47 8.27 -0.25 16.58
CA SER A 47 9.26 -1.26 16.96
C SER A 47 10.64 -0.93 16.42
N PHE A 48 11.66 -1.26 17.20
CA PHE A 48 13.03 -1.37 16.72
C PHE A 48 13.35 -2.86 16.50
N GLU A 49 13.81 -3.20 15.30
CA GLU A 49 14.20 -4.54 14.86
C GLU A 49 15.74 -4.59 14.74
N PRO A 50 16.47 -5.10 15.74
CA PRO A 50 17.93 -5.17 15.71
C PRO A 50 18.47 -6.11 14.62
N ASP A 51 19.64 -5.78 14.08
CA ASP A 51 20.39 -6.60 13.13
C ASP A 51 21.91 -6.43 13.33
N ARG A 52 22.73 -7.28 12.70
CA ARG A 52 24.19 -7.31 12.85
C ARG A 52 24.87 -5.97 12.56
N LYS A 53 24.29 -5.14 11.69
CA LYS A 53 24.82 -3.82 11.26
C LYS A 53 24.07 -2.63 11.88
N GLY A 54 23.19 -2.86 12.85
CA GLY A 54 22.36 -1.83 13.47
C GLY A 54 20.93 -2.33 13.61
N GLY A 55 20.00 -1.83 12.81
CA GLY A 55 18.63 -2.35 12.78
C GLY A 55 17.69 -1.53 11.92
N ARG A 56 16.39 -1.72 12.14
CA ARG A 56 15.31 -0.95 11.51
C ARG A 56 14.35 -0.42 12.55
N LEU A 57 14.04 0.87 12.48
CA LEU A 57 12.93 1.45 13.22
C LEU A 57 11.70 1.45 12.31
N ARG A 58 10.61 0.83 12.77
CA ARG A 58 9.38 0.64 11.99
C ARG A 58 8.18 1.23 12.74
N LEU A 59 7.49 2.14 12.06
CA LEU A 59 6.25 2.73 12.52
C LEU A 59 5.08 1.96 11.89
N ARG A 60 4.21 1.37 12.72
CA ARG A 60 3.04 0.63 12.25
C ARG A 60 1.82 1.53 12.31
N LEU A 61 1.21 1.79 11.16
CA LEU A 61 -0.03 2.56 11.10
C LEU A 61 -1.26 1.67 11.31
N ARG A 62 -2.34 2.27 11.79
CA ARG A 62 -3.65 1.63 11.85
C ARG A 62 -4.15 1.31 10.45
N GLY A 63 -4.79 0.16 10.29
CA GLY A 63 -5.35 -0.27 9.01
C GLY A 63 -6.30 0.77 8.43
N GLY A 64 -6.09 1.18 7.17
CA GLY A 64 -6.91 2.19 6.50
C GLY A 64 -6.52 3.65 6.77
N ALA A 65 -5.56 3.93 7.66
CA ALA A 65 -5.18 5.31 8.02
C ALA A 65 -4.38 6.04 6.93
N CYS A 66 -3.65 5.33 6.08
CA CYS A 66 -2.72 5.91 5.11
C CYS A 66 -3.10 5.59 3.66
N PRO A 67 -3.28 6.60 2.79
CA PRO A 67 -3.58 6.37 1.38
C PRO A 67 -2.41 5.71 0.62
N VAL A 68 -1.16 5.98 1.01
CA VAL A 68 0.03 5.37 0.39
C VAL A 68 0.09 3.87 0.68
N LEU A 69 -0.07 3.47 1.95
CA LEU A 69 -0.09 2.05 2.30
C LEU A 69 -1.30 1.32 1.71
N ARG A 70 -2.45 1.99 1.60
CA ARG A 70 -3.64 1.43 0.96
C ARG A 70 -3.45 1.23 -0.54
N ALA A 71 -2.82 2.17 -1.23
CA ALA A 71 -2.50 2.04 -2.66
C ALA A 71 -1.42 0.98 -2.91
N ALA A 72 -0.46 0.85 -2.00
CA ALA A 72 0.60 -0.15 -2.07
C ALA A 72 0.12 -1.58 -1.75
N ASP A 73 -0.93 -1.70 -0.93
CA ASP A 73 -1.54 -2.96 -0.50
C ASP A 73 -0.47 -3.98 -0.04
N GLY A 74 0.42 -3.54 0.85
CA GLY A 74 1.50 -4.35 1.42
C GLY A 74 2.67 -4.69 0.48
N ARG A 75 2.71 -4.16 -0.74
CA ARG A 75 3.73 -4.49 -1.76
C ARG A 75 4.90 -3.51 -1.84
N LEU A 76 4.98 -2.54 -0.93
CA LEU A 76 6.16 -1.68 -0.82
C LEU A 76 7.32 -2.46 -0.21
N LYS A 77 8.49 -2.35 -0.84
CA LYS A 77 9.75 -2.85 -0.27
C LYS A 77 10.17 -1.96 0.89
N ASP A 78 10.86 -2.51 1.89
CA ASP A 78 11.34 -1.78 3.07
C ASP A 78 12.04 -0.45 2.74
N GLY A 79 12.93 -0.44 1.74
CA GLY A 79 13.61 0.80 1.35
C GLY A 79 12.67 1.90 0.83
N ALA A 80 11.54 1.52 0.23
CA ALA A 80 10.54 2.41 -0.33
C ALA A 80 9.45 2.80 0.68
N ASP A 81 9.28 2.04 1.76
CA ASP A 81 8.32 2.31 2.82
C ASP A 81 8.73 3.58 3.60
N PRO A 82 7.90 4.65 3.62
CA PRO A 82 8.22 5.86 4.36
C PRO A 82 8.19 5.67 5.88
N TYR A 83 7.63 4.58 6.38
CA TYR A 83 7.48 4.26 7.80
C TYR A 83 8.55 3.27 8.30
N VAL A 84 9.63 3.10 7.54
CA VAL A 84 10.81 2.33 7.93
C VAL A 84 12.05 3.23 7.81
N LEU A 85 12.84 3.26 8.88
CA LEU A 85 14.12 3.95 8.94
C LEU A 85 15.25 2.95 9.20
N THR A 86 16.30 3.00 8.39
CA THR A 86 17.51 2.21 8.65
C THR A 86 18.28 2.85 9.80
N VAL A 87 18.66 2.07 10.81
CA VAL A 87 19.37 2.56 12.00
C VAL A 87 20.81 2.05 11.99
N GLU A 88 21.78 2.96 11.96
CA GLU A 88 23.20 2.63 12.12
C GLU A 88 23.50 2.08 13.54
N LYS A 89 24.52 1.22 13.65
CA LYS A 89 24.85 0.48 14.89
C LYS A 89 25.03 1.37 16.13
N ASP A 90 25.66 2.52 15.96
CA ASP A 90 25.91 3.53 17.00
C ASP A 90 24.65 4.33 17.38
N ARG A 91 23.54 4.16 16.65
CA ARG A 91 22.25 4.83 16.89
C ARG A 91 21.16 3.90 17.44
N THR A 92 21.50 2.65 17.74
CA THR A 92 20.60 1.65 18.32
C THR A 92 19.90 2.14 19.60
N GLY A 93 20.65 2.65 20.57
CA GLY A 93 20.08 3.20 21.81
C GLY A 93 19.17 4.42 21.59
N VAL A 94 19.44 5.25 20.57
CA VAL A 94 18.56 6.37 20.20
C VAL A 94 17.24 5.84 19.61
N ALA A 95 17.30 4.77 18.81
CA ALA A 95 16.11 4.13 18.26
C ALA A 95 15.25 3.46 19.35
N GLU A 96 15.88 2.81 20.33
CA GLU A 96 15.19 2.24 21.50
C GLU A 96 14.49 3.33 22.32
N TYR A 97 15.19 4.43 22.62
CA TYR A 97 14.57 5.58 23.29
C TYR A 97 13.40 6.16 22.49
N PHE A 98 13.54 6.30 21.17
CA PHE A 98 12.46 6.78 20.30
C PHE A 98 11.24 5.86 20.34
N VAL A 99 11.44 4.54 20.37
CA VAL A 99 10.37 3.55 20.53
C VAL A 99 9.64 3.74 21.85
N ASP A 100 10.37 3.91 22.95
CA ASP A 100 9.79 4.05 24.29
C ASP A 100 8.96 5.33 24.42
N GLU A 101 9.45 6.45 23.89
CA GLU A 101 8.71 7.73 23.91
C GLU A 101 7.39 7.64 23.15
N VAL A 102 7.39 7.06 21.95
CA VAL A 102 6.18 6.89 21.15
C VAL A 102 5.23 5.88 21.80
N ARG A 103 5.74 4.77 22.34
CA ARG A 103 4.90 3.79 23.06
C ARG A 103 4.24 4.41 24.30
N ASN A 104 4.98 5.20 25.06
CA ASN A 104 4.46 5.90 26.23
C ASN A 104 3.34 6.87 25.83
N ALA A 105 3.52 7.64 24.76
CA ALA A 105 2.47 8.52 24.25
C ALA A 105 1.21 7.75 23.83
N LEU A 106 1.34 6.61 23.13
CA LEU A 106 0.19 5.78 22.76
C LEU A 106 -0.57 5.24 23.97
N LEU A 107 0.13 4.93 25.07
CA LEU A 107 -0.47 4.49 26.33
C LEU A 107 -1.21 5.64 27.03
N ILE A 108 -0.59 6.81 27.12
CA ILE A 108 -1.19 7.99 27.76
C ILE A 108 -2.45 8.43 27.03
N GLU A 109 -2.37 8.52 25.70
CA GLU A 109 -3.47 8.93 24.82
C GLU A 109 -4.53 7.83 24.61
N GLN A 110 -4.28 6.61 25.11
CA GLN A 110 -5.15 5.44 24.96
C GLN A 110 -5.56 5.20 23.49
N VAL A 111 -4.60 5.32 22.57
CA VAL A 111 -4.87 5.20 21.13
C VAL A 111 -5.28 3.76 20.79
N PRO A 112 -6.44 3.54 20.13
CA PRO A 112 -6.83 2.21 19.68
C PRO A 112 -5.90 1.69 18.60
N ASP A 113 -5.53 0.40 18.66
CA ASP A 113 -4.65 -0.25 17.67
C ASP A 113 -5.41 -0.82 16.45
N GLY A 114 -6.74 -0.91 16.54
CA GLY A 114 -7.63 -1.40 15.49
C GLY A 114 -7.73 -0.50 14.24
N PRO A 115 -8.33 -1.01 13.15
CA PRO A 115 -8.46 -0.28 11.88
C PRO A 115 -9.34 0.97 11.99
N VAL A 116 -9.22 1.84 11.00
CA VAL A 116 -10.04 3.05 10.84
C VAL A 116 -10.77 3.04 9.51
N GLY A 117 -12.00 3.57 9.51
CA GLY A 117 -12.83 3.64 8.30
C GLY A 117 -12.40 4.73 7.31
N ARG A 118 -11.54 5.66 7.73
CA ARG A 118 -11.10 6.81 6.92
C ARG A 118 -9.58 7.01 7.00
N PHE A 119 -9.03 7.71 6.02
CA PHE A 119 -7.64 8.17 6.10
C PHE A 119 -7.47 9.18 7.24
N LEU A 120 -6.43 8.97 8.04
CA LEU A 120 -5.97 9.90 9.07
C LEU A 120 -4.75 10.70 8.62
N LEU A 121 -4.08 10.24 7.56
CA LEU A 121 -3.01 10.96 6.89
C LEU A 121 -3.52 11.65 5.62
N PRO A 122 -2.97 12.82 5.26
CA PRO A 122 -3.27 13.43 3.98
C PRO A 122 -2.78 12.54 2.83
N GLY A 123 -3.42 12.68 1.67
CA GLY A 123 -2.85 12.16 0.42
C GLY A 123 -1.57 12.92 0.05
N PRO A 124 -0.74 12.37 -0.86
CA PRO A 124 0.42 13.08 -1.39
C PRO A 124 0.08 14.49 -1.88
N SER A 125 1.04 15.40 -1.69
CA SER A 125 1.00 16.77 -2.18
C SER A 125 0.89 16.80 -3.71
N LEU A 126 0.18 17.80 -4.22
CA LEU A 126 -0.07 17.97 -5.65
C LEU A 126 0.65 19.21 -6.20
N PRO A 127 1.01 19.20 -7.50
CA PRO A 127 0.90 18.07 -8.44
C PRO A 127 1.90 16.95 -8.12
N VAL A 128 1.59 15.73 -8.55
CA VAL A 128 2.46 14.56 -8.37
C VAL A 128 2.76 13.86 -9.69
N SER A 129 3.92 13.20 -9.77
CA SER A 129 4.35 12.44 -10.94
C SER A 129 5.03 11.13 -10.54
N GLY A 130 4.77 10.08 -11.32
CA GLY A 130 5.22 8.71 -11.11
C GLY A 130 5.75 8.09 -12.40
N GLY A 131 6.93 7.47 -12.34
CA GLY A 131 7.55 6.84 -13.50
C GLY A 131 6.97 5.45 -13.78
N GLY A 132 7.01 5.03 -15.05
CA GLY A 132 6.76 3.67 -15.48
C GLY A 132 7.78 3.22 -16.51
N GLY A 133 7.64 1.97 -16.96
CA GLY A 133 8.43 1.41 -18.04
C GLY A 133 8.12 2.07 -19.38
N ASP A 134 6.84 2.18 -19.72
CA ASP A 134 6.34 2.68 -21.00
C ASP A 134 5.93 4.17 -20.98
N GLY A 135 6.11 4.87 -19.86
CA GLY A 135 5.73 6.27 -19.76
C GLY A 135 5.86 6.89 -18.37
N THR A 136 5.05 7.91 -18.13
CA THR A 136 4.95 8.62 -16.85
C THR A 136 3.49 8.96 -16.58
N ALA A 137 3.04 8.75 -15.35
CA ALA A 137 1.75 9.20 -14.87
C ALA A 137 1.92 10.48 -14.05
N SER A 138 1.06 11.47 -14.26
CA SER A 138 0.96 12.64 -13.38
C SER A 138 -0.48 12.91 -12.99
N PHE A 139 -0.66 13.60 -11.87
CA PHE A 139 -1.96 13.99 -11.37
C PHE A 139 -1.88 15.37 -10.71
N ASP A 140 -2.76 16.26 -11.12
CA ASP A 140 -2.84 17.65 -10.64
C ASP A 140 -3.94 17.86 -9.58
N GLY A 141 -4.75 16.83 -9.32
CA GLY A 141 -5.91 16.89 -8.41
C GLY A 141 -7.25 16.75 -9.13
N GLU A 142 -7.27 16.98 -10.44
CA GLU A 142 -8.47 16.93 -11.27
C GLU A 142 -8.33 15.93 -12.42
N THR A 143 -7.16 15.85 -13.04
CA THR A 143 -6.91 15.03 -14.23
C THR A 143 -5.64 14.22 -14.07
N VAL A 144 -5.75 12.91 -14.28
CA VAL A 144 -4.59 12.02 -14.46
C VAL A 144 -4.12 12.14 -15.89
N ARG A 145 -2.82 12.32 -16.10
CA ARG A 145 -2.21 12.36 -17.42
C ARG A 145 -1.18 11.25 -17.56
N LEU A 146 -1.32 10.45 -18.61
CA LEU A 146 -0.34 9.43 -18.99
C LEU A 146 0.40 9.90 -20.24
N THR A 147 1.70 10.11 -20.10
CA THR A 147 2.58 10.49 -21.20
C THR A 147 3.43 9.29 -21.58
N TRP A 148 3.30 8.83 -22.81
CA TRP A 148 3.98 7.66 -23.32
C TRP A 148 5.41 7.99 -23.77
N ASN A 149 6.31 7.03 -23.59
CA ASN A 149 7.65 7.10 -24.18
C ASN A 149 7.71 6.26 -25.48
N TRP A 150 8.86 6.25 -26.13
CA TRP A 150 9.07 5.56 -27.42
C TRP A 150 8.92 4.03 -27.37
N LYS A 151 8.86 3.43 -26.16
CA LYS A 151 8.71 1.99 -25.96
C LYS A 151 7.26 1.56 -25.72
N ALA A 152 6.33 2.51 -25.62
CA ALA A 152 4.92 2.19 -25.45
C ALA A 152 4.35 1.55 -26.72
N GLU A 153 3.41 0.63 -26.52
CA GLU A 153 2.70 -0.03 -27.61
C GLU A 153 1.85 0.96 -28.42
N GLU A 154 1.68 0.69 -29.71
CA GLU A 154 0.90 1.53 -30.64
C GLU A 154 -0.55 1.72 -30.16
N ALA A 155 -1.13 0.68 -29.52
CA ALA A 155 -2.45 0.73 -28.91
C ALA A 155 -2.61 1.88 -27.89
N LYS A 156 -1.52 2.31 -27.23
CA LYS A 156 -1.52 3.44 -26.29
C LYS A 156 -1.19 4.75 -26.97
N THR A 157 -0.22 4.73 -27.89
CA THR A 157 0.33 5.96 -28.50
C THR A 157 -0.52 6.52 -29.63
N ALA A 158 -1.35 5.70 -30.30
CA ALA A 158 -2.17 6.11 -31.45
C ALA A 158 -3.14 7.26 -31.12
N SER A 159 -3.61 7.35 -29.88
CA SER A 159 -4.49 8.44 -29.42
C SER A 159 -3.74 9.60 -28.73
N GLY A 160 -2.41 9.56 -28.70
CA GLY A 160 -1.57 10.50 -27.97
C GLY A 160 -1.57 10.27 -26.44
N PRO A 161 -1.08 11.24 -25.66
CA PRO A 161 -1.13 11.18 -24.20
C PRO A 161 -2.56 11.00 -23.68
N ALA A 162 -2.79 10.05 -22.78
CA ALA A 162 -4.11 9.86 -22.20
C ALA A 162 -4.37 10.91 -21.10
N ALA A 163 -5.57 11.50 -21.10
CA ALA A 163 -6.04 12.40 -20.06
C ALA A 163 -7.34 11.85 -19.48
N LEU A 164 -7.32 11.52 -18.19
CA LEU A 164 -8.41 10.87 -17.47
C LEU A 164 -8.90 11.81 -16.36
N PRO A 165 -10.05 12.48 -16.55
CA PRO A 165 -10.65 13.27 -15.48
C PRO A 165 -10.97 12.39 -14.27
N LEU A 166 -10.74 12.88 -13.05
CA LEU A 166 -11.00 12.15 -11.81
C LEU A 166 -12.46 11.67 -11.71
N ALA A 167 -13.41 12.44 -12.26
CA ALA A 167 -14.83 12.09 -12.33
C ALA A 167 -15.12 10.83 -13.17
N ARG A 168 -14.19 10.42 -14.03
CA ARG A 168 -14.26 9.21 -14.85
C ARG A 168 -13.52 8.03 -14.25
N ILE A 169 -12.87 8.19 -13.10
CA ILE A 169 -12.12 7.14 -12.42
C ILE A 169 -12.93 6.59 -11.25
N ALA A 170 -13.28 5.31 -11.31
CA ALA A 170 -13.94 4.58 -10.22
C ALA A 170 -12.93 4.01 -9.21
N GLY A 171 -11.74 3.65 -9.68
CA GLY A 171 -10.72 2.99 -8.87
C GLY A 171 -9.32 3.18 -9.42
N VAL A 172 -8.33 2.85 -8.60
CA VAL A 172 -6.92 2.87 -9.00
C VAL A 172 -6.23 1.67 -8.38
N ARG A 173 -5.41 0.99 -9.19
CA ARG A 173 -4.67 -0.20 -8.78
C ARG A 173 -3.21 -0.04 -9.13
N TRP A 174 -2.34 -0.30 -8.17
CA TRP A 174 -0.91 -0.33 -8.38
C TRP A 174 -0.38 -1.72 -7.99
N LEU A 175 0.39 -2.32 -8.89
CA LEU A 175 1.16 -3.53 -8.64
C LEU A 175 2.59 -3.30 -9.12
N PRO A 176 3.62 -3.50 -8.29
CA PRO A 176 5.00 -3.46 -8.76
C PRO A 176 5.28 -4.66 -9.65
N ALA A 177 6.36 -4.59 -10.44
CA ALA A 177 6.90 -5.79 -11.08
C ALA A 177 7.43 -6.77 -10.01
N ILE A 178 7.12 -8.06 -10.18
CA ILE A 178 7.48 -9.14 -9.26
C ILE A 178 8.09 -10.28 -10.06
N GLY A 179 9.35 -10.63 -9.74
CA GLY A 179 10.07 -11.67 -10.48
C GLY A 179 10.26 -11.26 -11.94
N LEU A 180 9.71 -12.05 -12.86
CA LEU A 180 9.72 -11.81 -14.30
C LEU A 180 8.40 -11.18 -14.81
N GLU A 181 7.42 -10.98 -13.92
CA GLU A 181 6.13 -10.41 -14.28
C GLU A 181 6.17 -8.89 -14.19
N ASN A 182 5.69 -8.24 -15.26
CA ASN A 182 5.50 -6.80 -15.28
C ASN A 182 4.38 -6.39 -14.31
N GLY A 183 4.61 -5.29 -13.61
CA GLY A 183 3.61 -4.58 -12.84
C GLY A 183 2.85 -3.56 -13.68
N TYR A 184 1.97 -2.81 -13.01
CA TYR A 184 1.24 -1.72 -13.64
C TYR A 184 0.70 -0.71 -12.60
N LEU A 185 0.45 0.50 -13.07
CA LEU A 185 -0.49 1.44 -12.48
C LEU A 185 -1.69 1.54 -13.41
N ARG A 186 -2.88 1.15 -12.96
CA ARG A 186 -4.11 1.16 -13.76
C ARG A 186 -5.18 2.02 -13.10
N PHE A 187 -5.84 2.84 -13.92
CA PHE A 187 -7.00 3.61 -13.54
C PHE A 187 -8.25 2.91 -14.07
N GLU A 188 -9.16 2.55 -13.17
CA GLU A 188 -10.39 1.81 -13.50
C GLU A 188 -11.48 2.85 -13.84
N PRO A 189 -12.00 2.87 -15.07
CA PRO A 189 -13.00 3.87 -15.46
C PRO A 189 -14.39 3.54 -14.89
N VAL A 190 -15.21 4.56 -14.70
CA VAL A 190 -16.60 4.43 -14.21
C VAL A 190 -17.47 3.64 -15.20
N ASP A 191 -17.18 3.73 -16.50
CA ASP A 191 -17.96 3.11 -17.57
C ASP A 191 -17.80 1.57 -17.62
N GLY A 192 -16.90 0.98 -16.81
CA GLY A 192 -16.75 -0.47 -16.64
C GLY A 192 -15.28 -0.93 -16.63
N PRO A 193 -14.99 -2.14 -16.11
CA PRO A 193 -13.62 -2.65 -16.03
C PRO A 193 -13.02 -2.89 -17.42
N VAL A 194 -11.77 -2.45 -17.61
CA VAL A 194 -11.02 -2.71 -18.85
C VAL A 194 -10.40 -4.11 -18.79
N SER A 195 -10.81 -4.99 -19.71
CA SER A 195 -10.29 -6.36 -19.80
C SER A 195 -8.97 -6.49 -20.56
N ALA A 196 -8.53 -5.43 -21.26
CA ALA A 196 -7.27 -5.47 -22.00
C ALA A 196 -6.07 -5.74 -21.06
N PRO A 197 -5.01 -6.42 -21.49
CA PRO A 197 -3.78 -6.51 -20.71
C PRO A 197 -3.19 -5.10 -20.45
N PRO A 198 -2.53 -4.84 -19.30
CA PRO A 198 -1.95 -3.53 -18.98
C PRO A 198 -1.00 -3.00 -20.07
N LYS A 199 -0.29 -3.89 -20.74
CA LYS A 199 0.59 -3.54 -21.87
C LYS A 199 -0.14 -2.86 -23.04
N TYR A 200 -1.43 -3.11 -23.23
CA TYR A 200 -2.23 -2.55 -24.33
C TYR A 200 -3.35 -1.61 -23.86
N ASP A 201 -3.46 -1.36 -22.56
CA ASP A 201 -4.54 -0.53 -22.00
C ASP A 201 -4.10 0.94 -21.85
N PRO A 202 -4.73 1.89 -22.58
CA PRO A 202 -4.44 3.33 -22.47
C PRO A 202 -4.73 3.94 -21.10
N CYS A 203 -5.49 3.26 -20.24
CA CYS A 203 -5.74 3.67 -18.85
C CYS A 203 -4.72 3.08 -17.87
N SER A 204 -3.64 2.49 -18.39
CA SER A 204 -2.60 1.89 -17.55
C SER A 204 -1.18 2.25 -18.00
N LEU A 205 -0.31 2.35 -17.03
CA LEU A 205 1.12 2.53 -17.17
C LEU A 205 1.80 1.21 -16.78
N GLU A 206 2.59 0.63 -17.67
CA GLU A 206 3.29 -0.64 -17.42
C GLU A 206 4.55 -0.39 -16.58
N LEU A 207 4.85 -1.29 -15.63
CA LEU A 207 6.04 -1.23 -14.78
C LEU A 207 6.87 -2.48 -15.05
N TRP A 208 8.09 -2.34 -15.55
CA TRP A 208 8.99 -3.46 -15.85
C TRP A 208 9.92 -3.83 -14.70
N GLY A 209 9.96 -3.04 -13.63
CA GLY A 209 10.82 -3.26 -12.48
C GLY A 209 12.30 -2.97 -12.74
N MET A 210 12.63 -2.29 -13.84
CA MET A 210 14.02 -2.00 -14.21
C MET A 210 14.60 -0.79 -13.46
N SER A 211 13.74 0.02 -12.83
CA SER A 211 14.15 1.21 -12.08
C SER A 211 13.40 1.40 -10.76
N LYS A 212 14.12 1.85 -9.72
CA LYS A 212 13.51 2.30 -8.45
C LYS A 212 12.50 3.44 -8.65
N LYS A 213 12.62 4.22 -9.73
CA LYS A 213 11.68 5.29 -10.05
C LYS A 213 10.30 4.76 -10.44
N GLU A 214 10.17 3.53 -10.91
CA GLU A 214 8.86 2.96 -11.26
C GLU A 214 7.95 2.78 -10.04
N TYR A 215 8.55 2.66 -8.85
CA TYR A 215 7.78 2.64 -7.61
C TYR A 215 7.10 3.98 -7.31
N THR A 216 7.54 5.11 -7.89
CA THR A 216 6.86 6.41 -7.65
C THR A 216 5.46 6.46 -8.26
N ALA A 217 5.11 5.52 -9.16
CA ALA A 217 3.73 5.31 -9.60
C ALA A 217 2.74 5.06 -8.44
N VAL A 218 3.20 4.48 -7.32
CA VAL A 218 2.35 4.30 -6.12
C VAL A 218 1.92 5.63 -5.50
N VAL A 219 2.73 6.68 -5.67
CA VAL A 219 2.43 8.01 -5.11
C VAL A 219 1.29 8.64 -5.91
N VAL A 220 1.27 8.46 -7.23
CA VAL A 220 0.15 8.86 -8.08
C VAL A 220 -1.11 8.08 -7.71
N ALA A 221 -1.00 6.76 -7.53
CA ALA A 221 -2.11 5.92 -7.09
C ALA A 221 -2.71 6.40 -5.77
N ALA A 222 -1.86 6.68 -4.77
CA ALA A 222 -2.27 7.19 -3.47
C ALA A 222 -2.93 8.58 -3.56
N ALA A 223 -2.41 9.46 -4.43
CA ALA A 223 -2.96 10.81 -4.63
C ALA A 223 -4.36 10.79 -5.25
N VAL A 224 -4.59 9.89 -6.22
CA VAL A 224 -5.90 9.66 -6.83
C VAL A 224 -6.84 9.00 -5.82
N LEU A 225 -6.39 7.92 -5.16
CA LEU A 225 -7.18 7.18 -4.17
C LEU A 225 -7.69 8.10 -3.05
N ALA A 226 -6.86 8.99 -2.52
CA ALA A 226 -7.23 9.94 -1.47
C ALA A 226 -8.32 10.95 -1.90
N ARG A 227 -8.56 11.09 -3.21
CA ARG A 227 -9.48 12.08 -3.79
C ARG A 227 -10.70 11.44 -4.47
N LEU A 228 -10.77 10.11 -4.52
CA LEU A 228 -11.97 9.43 -5.00
C LEU A 228 -13.16 9.69 -4.06
N PRO A 229 -14.39 9.84 -4.59
CA PRO A 229 -15.58 10.14 -3.79
C PRO A 229 -15.81 9.14 -2.64
N GLN A 230 -15.55 7.85 -2.88
CA GLN A 230 -15.70 6.78 -1.87
C GLN A 230 -14.73 6.91 -0.70
N ALA A 231 -13.54 7.49 -0.92
CA ALA A 231 -12.62 7.81 0.16
C ALA A 231 -13.09 9.02 0.99
N ARG A 232 -13.83 9.95 0.38
CA ARG A 232 -14.37 11.16 1.02
C ARG A 232 -15.66 10.89 1.81
N THR A 233 -16.51 9.96 1.37
CA THR A 233 -17.76 9.63 2.09
C THR A 233 -17.49 8.98 3.45
N ALA A 234 -16.40 8.23 3.61
CA ALA A 234 -15.96 7.74 4.92
C ALA A 234 -15.53 8.87 5.89
N VAL A 235 -15.04 9.99 5.34
CA VAL A 235 -14.68 11.20 6.11
C VAL A 235 -15.94 12.00 6.50
N ALA A 236 -16.94 12.09 5.61
CA ALA A 236 -18.19 12.83 5.88
C ALA A 236 -19.15 12.07 6.83
N ALA A 237 -19.23 10.73 6.72
CA ALA A 237 -20.11 9.91 7.56
C ALA A 237 -19.68 9.85 9.04
N THR A 238 -18.47 10.32 9.38
CA THR A 238 -18.00 10.42 10.77
C THR A 238 -18.31 11.77 11.44
N ALA A 239 -18.98 12.70 10.74
CA ALA A 239 -19.38 14.01 11.28
C ALA A 239 -20.90 14.16 11.52
N GLY A 240 -21.71 13.10 11.34
CA GLY A 240 -23.13 13.19 11.64
C GLY A 240 -23.92 11.95 11.29
N ALA A 241 -24.03 11.00 12.22
CA ALA A 241 -25.14 10.06 12.29
C ALA A 241 -25.24 9.47 13.71
N PRO A 242 -26.45 9.40 14.33
CA PRO A 242 -26.63 8.79 15.63
C PRO A 242 -26.49 7.27 15.55
N ALA A 243 -25.98 6.68 16.63
CA ALA A 243 -25.80 5.23 16.79
C ALA A 243 -27.13 4.47 16.57
N PRO A 244 -27.17 3.45 15.70
CA PRO A 244 -28.25 2.48 15.74
C PRO A 244 -27.97 1.43 16.82
N THR A 245 -29.02 1.21 17.60
CA THR A 245 -29.16 0.28 18.72
C THR A 245 -28.89 -1.17 18.30
N LYS A 246 -28.28 -1.93 19.23
CA LYS A 246 -28.00 -3.37 19.16
C LYS A 246 -29.22 -4.23 18.75
N ALA A 247 -28.98 -5.23 17.92
CA ALA A 247 -29.69 -6.52 17.87
C ALA A 247 -28.66 -7.65 17.61
N PRO A 248 -28.96 -8.92 18.00
CA PRO A 248 -28.02 -9.78 18.71
C PRO A 248 -27.06 -10.61 17.84
N ALA A 249 -26.02 -11.09 18.52
CA ALA A 249 -24.88 -11.84 18.03
C ALA A 249 -25.25 -13.20 17.39
N SER A 250 -24.66 -13.48 16.23
CA SER A 250 -24.49 -14.83 15.68
C SER A 250 -23.14 -15.40 16.10
N ALA A 251 -23.17 -16.61 16.67
CA ALA A 251 -22.01 -17.38 17.11
C ALA A 251 -21.07 -17.82 15.95
N PRO A 252 -19.80 -18.19 16.23
CA PRO A 252 -18.78 -18.43 15.21
C PRO A 252 -18.56 -19.92 14.85
N ALA A 253 -17.91 -20.12 13.70
CA ALA A 253 -17.07 -21.28 13.31
C ALA A 253 -17.75 -22.66 13.13
N ALA A 254 -18.36 -22.88 11.96
CA ALA A 254 -18.62 -24.21 11.41
C ALA A 254 -18.34 -24.33 9.88
N ASP A 255 -18.28 -23.21 9.15
CA ASP A 255 -18.20 -23.21 7.68
C ASP A 255 -16.82 -23.54 7.08
N ASP A 256 -15.71 -23.38 7.82
CA ASP A 256 -14.36 -23.63 7.27
C ASP A 256 -14.07 -25.13 7.05
N HIS A 257 -14.68 -26.01 7.83
CA HIS A 257 -14.44 -27.46 7.72
C HIS A 257 -15.13 -28.04 6.49
N ASP A 258 -16.36 -27.62 6.21
CA ASP A 258 -17.13 -28.09 5.04
C ASP A 258 -16.55 -27.58 3.72
N VAL A 259 -16.05 -26.35 3.69
CA VAL A 259 -15.32 -25.81 2.53
C VAL A 259 -14.02 -26.59 2.29
N THR A 260 -13.33 -26.99 3.34
CA THR A 260 -12.09 -27.77 3.25
C THR A 260 -12.35 -29.20 2.76
N LEU A 261 -13.41 -29.85 3.26
CA LEU A 261 -13.83 -31.18 2.80
C LEU A 261 -14.30 -31.16 1.33
N ARG A 262 -14.97 -30.09 0.88
CA ARG A 262 -15.34 -29.93 -0.53
C ARG A 262 -14.10 -29.80 -1.42
N ARG A 263 -13.12 -28.98 -1.02
CA ARG A 263 -11.85 -28.81 -1.76
C ARG A 263 -11.04 -30.10 -1.86
N LEU A 264 -11.03 -30.94 -0.82
CA LEU A 264 -10.39 -32.26 -0.85
C LEU A 264 -11.06 -33.21 -1.84
N ARG A 265 -12.39 -33.15 -2.00
CA ARG A 265 -13.11 -33.95 -3.01
C ARG A 265 -12.79 -33.50 -4.42
N GLU A 266 -12.80 -32.19 -4.68
CA GLU A 266 -12.46 -31.61 -5.99
C GLU A 266 -11.01 -31.95 -6.40
N LEU A 267 -10.06 -31.90 -5.45
CA LEU A 267 -8.68 -32.31 -5.71
C LEU A 267 -8.56 -33.80 -6.08
N GLY A 268 -9.35 -34.67 -5.43
CA GLY A 268 -9.40 -36.10 -5.75
C GLY A 268 -10.04 -36.43 -7.09
N GLU A 269 -10.98 -35.61 -7.57
CA GLU A 269 -11.54 -35.72 -8.93
C GLU A 269 -10.50 -35.35 -9.99
N LEU A 270 -9.74 -34.26 -9.78
CA LEU A 270 -8.71 -33.79 -10.73
C LEU A 270 -7.54 -34.79 -10.87
N HIS A 271 -7.17 -35.46 -9.78
CA HIS A 271 -6.18 -36.54 -9.81
C HIS A 271 -6.70 -37.77 -10.56
N ARG A 272 -7.94 -38.21 -10.30
CA ARG A 272 -8.57 -39.32 -11.05
C ARG A 272 -8.77 -39.00 -12.53
N ALA A 273 -8.95 -37.73 -12.88
CA ALA A 273 -9.02 -37.25 -14.26
C ALA A 273 -7.65 -37.15 -14.96
N GLY A 274 -6.54 -37.45 -14.26
CA GLY A 274 -5.19 -37.41 -14.82
C GLY A 274 -4.67 -36.00 -15.09
N VAL A 275 -5.33 -34.97 -14.55
CA VAL A 275 -4.94 -33.55 -14.71
C VAL A 275 -3.78 -33.18 -13.79
N LEU A 276 -3.68 -33.85 -12.64
CA LEU A 276 -2.61 -33.67 -11.66
C LEU A 276 -1.74 -34.91 -11.60
N THR A 277 -0.42 -34.69 -11.59
CA THR A 277 0.54 -35.75 -11.27
C THR A 277 0.48 -36.12 -9.78
N ASP A 278 0.98 -37.30 -9.41
CA ASP A 278 0.98 -37.78 -8.02
C ASP A 278 1.71 -36.81 -7.06
N GLU A 279 2.77 -36.15 -7.54
CA GLU A 279 3.58 -35.21 -6.78
C GLU A 279 2.83 -33.88 -6.53
N GLU A 280 2.12 -33.38 -7.55
CA GLU A 280 1.29 -32.18 -7.46
C GLU A 280 0.06 -32.41 -6.55
N PHE A 281 -0.54 -33.60 -6.65
CA PHE A 281 -1.65 -34.00 -5.78
C PHE A 281 -1.22 -34.07 -4.31
N SER A 282 -0.07 -34.69 -4.02
CA SER A 282 0.46 -34.81 -2.65
C SER A 282 0.73 -33.43 -2.03
N THR A 283 1.35 -32.53 -2.79
CA THR A 283 1.68 -31.17 -2.35
C THR A 283 0.42 -30.34 -2.07
N ALA A 284 -0.56 -30.38 -2.98
CA ALA A 284 -1.82 -29.66 -2.81
C ALA A 284 -2.66 -30.21 -1.65
N LYS A 285 -2.67 -31.53 -1.44
CA LYS A 285 -3.34 -32.17 -0.30
C LYS A 285 -2.71 -31.75 1.03
N GLN A 286 -1.38 -31.72 1.13
CA GLN A 286 -0.67 -31.25 2.32
C GLN A 286 -0.93 -29.76 2.61
N ALA A 287 -1.00 -28.92 1.58
CA ALA A 287 -1.28 -27.49 1.75
C ALA A 287 -2.72 -27.22 2.26
N ILE A 288 -3.68 -28.07 1.88
CA ILE A 288 -5.08 -27.97 2.34
C ILE A 288 -5.22 -28.51 3.77
N LEU A 289 -4.58 -29.64 4.09
CA LEU A 289 -4.62 -30.22 5.44
C LEU A 289 -3.87 -29.37 6.48
N SER A 290 -2.81 -28.67 6.08
CA SER A 290 -2.06 -27.75 6.97
C SER A 290 -2.84 -26.48 7.36
N ARG A 291 -4.03 -26.26 6.79
CA ARG A 291 -4.92 -25.12 7.10
C ARG A 291 -6.14 -25.51 7.94
N MET A 292 -6.21 -26.77 8.37
CA MET A 292 -7.13 -27.28 9.39
C MET A 292 -6.54 -27.06 10.78
#